data_AF-A0A9D4EDL3-F1
#
_entry.id   AF-A0A9D4EDL3-F1
#
_cell.length_a   1.000
_cell.length_b   1.000
_cell.length_c   1.000
_cell.angle_alpha   90.00
_cell.angle_beta   90.00
_cell.angle_gamma   90.00
#
_symmetry.space_group_name_H-M   'P 1'
#
loop_
_entity.id
_entity.type
_entity.pdbx_description
1 polymer ?
#
loop_
_entity_poly.entity_id
_entity_poly.type
_entity_poly.pdbx_seq_one_letter_code
_entity_poly.pdbx_strand_id
1 'polypeptide(L)'
;MLLYIADVPVYLPSRKHITLIISSITDEQYGLKNSVQISGLANDSDQQTSMVVADETISLLSKKLGLKLESKDVDVAHRLGKYAPNKNRPVIVTLVRRQSKLDIMQRAKLLKGTGVYEDLTRINAEVLSSLRLKEPDLVERAWSREGKLFVRYRGQDRNELVSFDKYKLWLAKPWPIKNNGATRTKYARKVSDSNNSR
;
A
#
# COMPACT_ATOMS: atom_id res chain seq x y z
N MET A 1 15.76 -24.40 12.27
CA MET A 1 17.01 -24.44 11.49
C MET A 1 17.63 -23.06 11.62
N LEU A 2 18.77 -22.95 12.30
CA LEU A 2 19.47 -21.67 12.42
C LEU A 2 20.25 -21.42 11.14
N LEU A 3 20.07 -20.24 10.53
CA LEU A 3 20.97 -19.73 9.51
C LEU A 3 21.76 -18.58 10.13
N TYR A 4 23.06 -18.57 9.89
CA TYR A 4 23.93 -17.47 10.30
C TYR A 4 24.07 -16.51 9.11
N ILE A 5 23.76 -15.24 9.36
CA ILE A 5 24.11 -14.14 8.45
C ILE A 5 25.02 -13.22 9.27
N ALA A 6 26.28 -13.09 8.86
CA ALA A 6 27.29 -12.28 9.55
C ALA A 6 27.38 -12.59 11.07
N ASP A 7 27.49 -13.87 11.41
CA ASP A 7 27.65 -14.38 12.79
C ASP A 7 26.52 -14.03 13.78
N VAL A 8 25.42 -13.44 13.31
CA VAL A 8 24.20 -13.28 14.10
C VAL A 8 23.30 -14.50 13.88
N PRO A 9 22.92 -15.23 14.94
CA PRO A 9 21.98 -16.33 14.82
C PRO A 9 20.61 -15.78 14.43
N VAL A 10 20.19 -16.02 13.19
CA VAL A 10 18.84 -15.67 12.73
C VAL A 10 17.95 -16.90 12.95
N TYR A 11 17.07 -16.82 13.95
CA TYR A 11 16.06 -17.84 14.17
C TYR A 11 15.11 -17.88 12.98
N LEU A 12 15.17 -18.95 12.19
CA LEU A 12 14.13 -19.20 11.20
C LEU A 12 12.89 -19.71 11.93
N PRO A 13 11.76 -18.97 11.89
CA PRO A 13 10.52 -19.43 12.49
C PRO A 13 10.11 -20.79 11.91
N SER A 14 9.57 -21.66 12.77
CA SER A 14 9.00 -22.93 12.31
C SER A 14 7.87 -22.69 11.30
N ARG A 15 7.57 -23.68 10.45
CA ARG A 15 6.47 -23.58 9.47
C ARG A 15 5.16 -23.15 10.13
N LYS A 16 4.83 -23.69 11.31
CA LYS A 16 3.64 -23.34 12.09
C LYS A 16 3.61 -21.85 12.47
N HIS A 17 4.77 -21.30 12.86
CA HIS A 17 4.90 -19.90 13.25
C HIS A 17 4.72 -18.95 12.06
N ILE A 18 5.23 -19.34 10.88
CA ILE A 18 5.02 -18.58 9.63
C ILE A 18 3.53 -18.57 9.25
N THR A 19 2.86 -19.72 9.32
CA THR A 19 1.42 -19.82 9.03
C THR A 19 0.58 -18.92 9.94
N LEU A 20 0.89 -18.87 11.25
CA LEU A 20 0.19 -17.99 12.19
C LEU A 20 0.36 -16.50 11.84
N ILE A 21 1.57 -16.08 11.48
CA ILE A 21 1.84 -14.70 11.06
C ILE A 21 1.04 -14.37 9.78
N ILE A 22 1.04 -15.27 8.79
CA ILE A 22 0.28 -15.08 7.56
C ILE A 22 -1.23 -14.99 7.84
N SER A 23 -1.75 -15.85 8.72
CA SER A 23 -3.16 -15.81 9.14
C SER A 23 -3.50 -14.47 9.77
N SER A 24 -2.70 -14.02 10.74
CA SER A 24 -2.92 -12.75 11.43
C SER A 24 -2.94 -11.55 10.46
N ILE A 25 -1.99 -11.49 9.51
CA ILE A 25 -1.97 -10.42 8.50
C ILE A 25 -3.19 -10.50 7.58
N THR A 26 -3.61 -11.72 7.22
CA THR A 26 -4.78 -11.94 6.35
C THR A 26 -6.08 -11.54 7.06
N ASP A 27 -6.21 -11.87 8.34
CA ASP A 27 -7.37 -11.52 9.17
C ASP A 27 -7.45 -10.01 9.40
N GLU A 28 -6.32 -9.37 9.71
CA GLU A 28 -6.22 -7.91 9.81
C GLU A 28 -6.63 -7.26 8.48
N GLN A 29 -6.10 -7.74 7.36
CA GLN A 29 -6.45 -7.22 6.03
C GLN A 29 -7.93 -7.45 5.68
N TYR A 30 -8.53 -8.54 6.16
CA TYR A 30 -9.95 -8.82 5.97
C TYR A 30 -10.83 -7.80 6.71
N GLY A 31 -10.40 -7.32 7.87
CA GLY A 31 -11.04 -6.21 8.59
C GLY A 31 -11.07 -4.90 7.79
N LEU A 32 -10.04 -4.65 6.97
CA LEU A 32 -9.89 -3.43 6.17
C LEU A 32 -10.58 -3.51 4.79
N LYS A 33 -11.32 -4.59 4.50
CA LYS A 33 -11.88 -4.85 3.16
C LYS A 33 -12.81 -3.75 2.65
N ASN A 34 -13.46 -3.00 3.55
CA ASN A 34 -14.37 -1.91 3.23
C ASN A 34 -13.73 -0.52 3.36
N SER A 35 -12.46 -0.46 3.75
CA SER A 35 -11.78 0.78 4.07
C SER A 35 -10.95 1.28 2.88
N VAL A 36 -10.94 2.60 2.73
CA VAL A 36 -10.13 3.33 1.75
C VAL A 36 -9.37 4.45 2.45
N GLN A 37 -8.21 4.78 1.90
CA GLN A 37 -7.45 5.95 2.28
C GLN A 37 -7.57 7.02 1.19
N ILE A 38 -7.89 8.24 1.59
CA ILE A 38 -8.02 9.40 0.71
C ILE A 38 -6.91 10.39 1.04
N SER A 39 -6.12 10.75 0.04
CA SER A 39 -5.05 11.75 0.15
C SER A 39 -5.42 13.01 -0.63
N GLY A 40 -5.06 14.18 -0.11
CA GLY A 40 -5.35 15.46 -0.79
C GLY A 40 -6.79 15.96 -0.63
N LEU A 41 -7.53 15.47 0.38
CA LEU A 41 -8.79 16.10 0.78
C LEU A 41 -8.48 17.44 1.46
N ALA A 42 -9.04 18.54 0.95
CA ALA A 42 -8.80 19.90 1.44
C ALA A 42 -9.43 20.16 2.82
N ASN A 43 -9.30 21.40 3.32
CA ASN A 43 -9.94 21.90 4.55
C ASN A 43 -9.57 21.14 5.84
N ASP A 44 -8.36 20.59 5.92
CA ASP A 44 -7.89 19.96 7.15
C ASP A 44 -7.82 20.98 8.30
N SER A 45 -8.31 20.58 9.47
CA SER A 45 -8.32 21.39 10.69
C SER A 45 -8.08 20.49 11.91
N ASP A 46 -7.53 21.07 12.96
CA ASP A 46 -7.25 20.41 14.24
C ASP A 46 -8.54 19.99 14.99
N GLN A 47 -9.65 20.66 14.72
CA GLN A 47 -10.95 20.45 15.38
C GLN A 47 -11.98 19.72 14.49
N GLN A 48 -11.56 19.12 13.37
CA GLN A 48 -12.50 18.38 12.52
C GLN A 48 -13.07 17.15 13.23
N THR A 49 -14.39 17.01 13.19
CA THR A 49 -15.11 15.83 13.69
C THR A 49 -15.23 14.75 12.61
N SER A 50 -15.48 13.50 13.03
CA SER A 50 -15.70 12.38 12.11
C SER A 50 -16.83 12.65 11.11
N MET A 51 -17.90 13.30 11.57
CA MET A 51 -19.07 13.64 10.75
C MET A 51 -18.72 14.64 9.64
N VAL A 52 -17.96 15.69 9.96
CA VAL A 52 -17.52 16.68 8.96
C VAL A 52 -16.63 16.03 7.90
N VAL A 53 -15.70 15.15 8.32
CA VAL A 53 -14.81 14.43 7.39
C VAL A 53 -15.60 13.47 6.49
N ALA A 54 -16.65 12.82 7.02
CA ALA A 54 -17.55 11.99 6.24
C ALA A 54 -18.29 12.81 5.18
N ASP A 55 -18.88 13.95 5.55
CA ASP A 55 -19.60 14.83 4.63
C ASP A 55 -18.70 15.41 3.54
N GLU A 56 -17.48 15.84 3.89
CA GLU A 56 -16.46 16.29 2.92
C GLU A 56 -16.09 15.18 1.94
N THR A 57 -15.94 13.95 2.44
CA THR A 57 -15.63 12.78 1.61
C THR A 57 -16.78 12.44 0.67
N ILE A 58 -18.01 12.39 1.17
CA ILE A 58 -19.21 12.13 0.37
C ILE A 58 -19.34 13.19 -0.72
N SER A 59 -19.23 14.47 -0.37
CA SER A 59 -19.29 15.59 -1.31
C SER A 59 -18.25 15.45 -2.42
N LEU A 60 -16.99 15.14 -2.08
CA LEU A 60 -15.92 14.90 -3.05
C LEU A 60 -16.27 13.74 -3.99
N LEU A 61 -16.62 12.58 -3.43
CA LEU A 61 -16.84 11.35 -4.20
C LEU A 61 -18.08 11.47 -5.07
N SER A 62 -19.18 12.03 -4.57
CA SER A 62 -20.40 12.27 -5.34
C SER A 62 -20.16 13.25 -6.47
N LYS A 63 -19.50 14.40 -6.21
CA LYS A 63 -19.26 15.43 -7.22
C LYS A 63 -18.29 14.98 -8.31
N LYS A 64 -17.22 14.25 -7.95
CA LYS A 64 -16.15 13.89 -8.89
C LYS A 64 -16.34 12.53 -9.55
N LEU A 65 -16.99 11.58 -8.88
CA LEU A 65 -17.18 10.22 -9.39
C LEU A 65 -18.63 9.92 -9.82
N GLY A 66 -19.58 10.83 -9.56
CA GLY A 66 -21.00 10.63 -9.89
C GLY A 66 -21.66 9.54 -9.04
N LEU A 67 -21.14 9.28 -7.83
CA LEU A 67 -21.67 8.27 -6.92
C LEU A 67 -22.79 8.86 -6.06
N LYS A 68 -23.85 8.09 -5.83
CA LYS A 68 -24.91 8.44 -4.86
C LYS A 68 -24.54 7.85 -3.50
N LEU A 69 -23.71 8.56 -2.75
CA LEU A 69 -23.34 8.20 -1.39
C LEU A 69 -24.09 9.09 -0.41
N GLU A 70 -24.55 8.50 0.68
CA GLU A 70 -25.20 9.19 1.79
C GLU A 70 -24.41 8.94 3.09
N SER A 71 -24.72 9.70 4.16
CA SER A 71 -24.05 9.52 5.45
C SER A 71 -24.19 8.09 6.00
N LYS A 72 -25.28 7.39 5.67
CA LYS A 72 -25.50 5.97 6.05
C LYS A 72 -24.58 4.97 5.34
N ASP A 73 -23.90 5.37 4.27
CA ASP A 73 -22.96 4.51 3.54
C ASP A 73 -21.55 4.55 4.16
N VAL A 74 -21.29 5.53 5.02
CA VAL A 74 -20.03 5.72 5.75
C VAL A 74 -20.22 5.27 7.19
N ASP A 75 -19.38 4.33 7.63
CA ASP A 75 -19.35 3.86 9.02
C ASP A 75 -18.45 4.77 9.87
N VAL A 76 -17.21 4.97 9.42
CA VAL A 76 -16.21 5.79 10.12
C VAL A 76 -15.43 6.62 9.10
N ALA A 77 -15.17 7.89 9.42
CA ALA A 77 -14.26 8.73 8.64
C ALA A 77 -13.39 9.59 9.57
N HIS A 78 -12.07 9.52 9.45
CA HIS A 78 -11.19 10.38 10.26
C HIS A 78 -9.85 10.65 9.58
N ARG A 79 -9.24 11.78 9.94
CA ARG A 79 -7.90 12.19 9.51
C ARG A 79 -6.83 11.37 10.24
N LEU A 80 -5.76 11.02 9.55
CA LEU A 80 -4.64 10.28 10.14
C LEU A 80 -3.48 11.19 10.54
N GLY A 81 -2.93 10.91 11.72
CA GLY A 81 -1.73 11.56 12.23
C GLY A 81 -1.99 12.94 12.82
N LYS A 82 -0.90 13.56 13.28
CA LYS A 82 -0.92 14.87 13.92
C LYS A 82 -1.19 15.95 12.89
N TYR A 83 -2.09 16.88 13.23
CA TYR A 83 -2.35 18.07 12.43
C TYR A 83 -1.09 18.92 12.28
N ALA A 84 -0.88 19.46 11.08
CA ALA A 84 0.17 20.43 10.81
C ALA A 84 -0.38 21.51 9.86
N PRO A 85 -0.09 22.79 10.13
CA PRO A 85 -0.51 23.87 9.25
C PRO A 85 0.09 23.67 7.85
N ASN A 86 -0.68 24.02 6.81
CA ASN A 86 -0.31 23.89 5.39
C ASN A 86 -0.13 22.45 4.87
N LYS A 87 -0.58 21.43 5.62
CA LYS A 87 -0.53 20.04 5.16
C LYS A 87 -1.85 19.33 5.43
N ASN A 88 -2.51 18.90 4.37
CA ASN A 88 -3.70 18.06 4.49
C ASN A 88 -3.31 16.63 4.88
N ARG A 89 -3.79 16.19 6.04
CA ARG A 89 -3.68 14.79 6.47
C ARG A 89 -4.52 13.88 5.56
N PRO A 90 -4.05 12.65 5.29
CA PRO A 90 -4.88 11.66 4.64
C PRO A 90 -6.04 11.27 5.56
N VAL A 91 -7.13 10.82 4.96
CA VAL A 91 -8.35 10.36 5.63
C VAL A 91 -8.48 8.87 5.45
N ILE A 92 -8.85 8.13 6.51
CA ILE A 92 -9.41 6.78 6.37
C ILE A 92 -10.92 6.90 6.39
N VAL A 93 -11.56 6.22 5.44
CA VAL A 93 -13.01 6.04 5.40
C VAL A 93 -13.34 4.56 5.34
N THR A 94 -14.09 4.09 6.32
CA THR A 94 -14.70 2.75 6.32
C THR A 94 -16.13 2.88 5.82
N LEU A 95 -16.44 2.12 4.76
CA LEU A 95 -17.78 2.08 4.19
C LEU A 95 -18.57 0.92 4.79
N VAL A 96 -19.89 1.06 4.87
CA VAL A 96 -20.77 -0.03 5.33
C VAL A 96 -20.73 -1.19 4.34
N ARG A 97 -20.71 -0.89 3.03
CA ARG A 97 -20.77 -1.89 1.95
C ARG A 97 -19.45 -1.98 1.19
N ARG A 98 -18.95 -3.21 1.02
CA ARG A 98 -17.80 -3.50 0.14
C ARG A 98 -18.04 -3.03 -1.30
N GLN A 99 -19.27 -3.13 -1.79
CA GLN A 99 -19.60 -2.71 -3.15
C GLN A 99 -19.32 -1.22 -3.37
N SER A 100 -19.69 -0.36 -2.41
CA SER A 100 -19.42 1.07 -2.47
C SER A 100 -17.92 1.36 -2.59
N LYS A 101 -17.08 0.62 -1.84
CA LYS A 101 -15.62 0.69 -2.00
C LYS A 101 -15.19 0.34 -3.43
N LEU A 102 -15.67 -0.78 -3.96
CA LEU A 102 -15.29 -1.24 -5.30
C LEU A 102 -15.67 -0.20 -6.37
N ASP A 103 -16.85 0.39 -6.25
CA ASP A 103 -17.36 1.42 -7.17
C ASP A 103 -16.52 2.72 -7.11
N ILE A 104 -16.02 3.08 -5.92
CA ILE A 104 -15.07 4.18 -5.73
C ILE A 104 -13.73 3.82 -6.37
N MET A 105 -13.16 2.65 -6.05
CA MET A 105 -11.83 2.24 -6.52
C MET A 105 -11.75 2.11 -8.04
N GLN A 106 -12.83 1.66 -8.71
CA GLN A 106 -12.90 1.59 -10.17
C GLN A 106 -12.80 2.97 -10.84
N ARG A 107 -13.33 4.01 -10.18
CA ARG A 107 -13.38 5.38 -10.70
C ARG A 107 -12.31 6.29 -10.11
N ALA A 108 -11.51 5.82 -9.14
CA ALA A 108 -10.50 6.59 -8.43
C ALA A 108 -9.53 7.34 -9.35
N LYS A 109 -9.20 6.77 -10.52
CA LYS A 109 -8.34 7.43 -11.54
C LYS A 109 -8.89 8.76 -12.07
N LEU A 110 -10.18 9.04 -11.89
CA LEU A 110 -10.82 10.29 -12.30
C LEU A 110 -10.55 11.45 -11.32
N LEU A 111 -10.09 11.14 -10.10
CA LEU A 111 -9.79 12.12 -9.06
C LEU A 111 -8.43 12.78 -9.30
N LYS A 112 -8.38 13.81 -10.15
CA LYS A 112 -7.16 14.60 -10.33
C LYS A 112 -6.88 15.43 -9.07
N GLY A 113 -5.64 15.33 -8.55
CA GLY A 113 -5.22 16.05 -7.34
C GLY A 113 -5.60 15.39 -6.01
N THR A 114 -6.40 14.32 -6.04
CA THR A 114 -6.81 13.57 -4.85
C THR A 114 -6.62 12.08 -5.11
N GLY A 115 -5.79 11.41 -4.31
CA GLY A 115 -5.55 9.97 -4.47
C GLY A 115 -6.48 9.17 -3.58
N VAL A 116 -7.11 8.12 -4.12
CA VAL A 116 -7.85 7.11 -3.35
C VAL A 116 -7.15 5.77 -3.48
N TYR A 117 -6.86 5.16 -2.34
CA TYR A 117 -6.14 3.90 -2.22
C TYR A 117 -6.91 2.94 -1.33
N GLU A 118 -6.66 1.64 -1.47
CA GLU A 118 -7.15 0.70 -0.47
C GLU A 118 -6.42 0.92 0.85
N ASP A 119 -7.14 0.77 1.95
CA ASP A 119 -6.50 0.67 3.25
C ASP A 119 -5.87 -0.72 3.39
N LEU A 120 -4.56 -0.74 3.54
CA LEU A 120 -3.75 -1.95 3.57
C LEU A 120 -3.08 -2.06 4.94
N THR A 121 -2.91 -3.29 5.41
CA THR A 121 -2.07 -3.52 6.59
C THR A 121 -0.68 -2.96 6.33
N ARG A 122 0.02 -2.55 7.40
CA ARG A 122 1.35 -1.93 7.29
C ARG A 122 2.30 -2.74 6.41
N ILE A 123 2.30 -4.06 6.60
CA ILE A 123 3.15 -4.99 5.83
C ILE A 123 2.75 -5.00 4.35
N ASN A 124 1.45 -5.05 4.03
CA ASN A 124 0.98 -5.01 2.65
C ASN A 124 1.34 -3.68 1.96
N ALA A 125 1.16 -2.56 2.66
CA ALA A 125 1.54 -1.24 2.17
C ALA A 125 3.05 -1.12 1.91
N GLU A 126 3.88 -1.69 2.80
CA GLU A 126 5.34 -1.69 2.68
C GLU A 126 5.83 -2.59 1.53
N VAL A 127 5.25 -3.77 1.36
CA VAL A 127 5.53 -4.66 0.23
C VAL A 127 5.12 -4.00 -1.09
N LEU A 128 3.94 -3.40 -1.16
CA LEU A 128 3.48 -2.67 -2.33
C LEU A 128 4.41 -1.51 -2.68
N SER A 129 4.87 -0.76 -1.67
CA SER A 129 5.85 0.32 -1.86
C SER A 129 7.21 -0.21 -2.31
N SER A 130 7.64 -1.34 -1.75
CA SER A 130 8.90 -2.01 -2.12
C SER A 130 8.87 -2.46 -3.59
N LEU A 131 7.78 -3.07 -4.03
CA LEU A 131 7.57 -3.47 -5.44
C LEU A 131 7.69 -2.28 -6.39
N ARG A 132 7.12 -1.12 -6.02
CA ARG A 132 7.11 0.07 -6.87
C ARG A 132 8.46 0.79 -6.92
N LEU A 133 9.20 0.79 -5.81
CA LEU A 133 10.34 1.70 -5.63
C LEU A 133 11.70 0.99 -5.67
N LYS A 134 11.76 -0.29 -5.30
CA LYS A 134 13.01 -1.06 -5.16
C LYS A 134 13.38 -1.92 -6.38
N GLU A 135 12.57 -1.91 -7.45
CA GLU A 135 12.91 -2.60 -8.72
C GLU A 135 12.23 -1.91 -9.93
N PRO A 136 12.43 -0.59 -10.18
CA PRO A 136 11.70 0.15 -11.22
C PRO A 136 12.04 -0.33 -12.66
N ASP A 137 13.19 -0.97 -12.83
CA ASP A 137 13.64 -1.54 -14.10
C ASP A 137 13.00 -2.91 -14.39
N LEU A 138 12.58 -3.65 -13.36
CA LEU A 138 11.93 -4.96 -13.51
C LEU A 138 10.40 -4.85 -13.39
N VAL A 139 9.92 -4.05 -12.46
CA VAL A 139 8.49 -3.89 -12.17
C VAL A 139 7.93 -2.80 -13.07
N GLU A 140 6.98 -3.19 -13.92
CA GLU A 140 6.24 -2.24 -14.73
C GLU A 140 5.13 -1.57 -13.92
N ARG A 141 4.37 -2.36 -13.17
CA ARG A 141 3.27 -1.87 -12.35
C ARG A 141 3.05 -2.76 -11.14
N ALA A 142 2.72 -2.16 -10.00
CA ALA A 142 2.21 -2.88 -8.84
C ALA A 142 1.01 -2.16 -8.24
N TRP A 143 -0.01 -2.91 -7.85
CA TRP A 143 -1.26 -2.37 -7.30
C TRP A 143 -1.89 -3.36 -6.32
N SER A 144 -2.84 -2.88 -5.53
CA SER A 144 -3.69 -3.74 -4.72
C SER A 144 -5.08 -3.85 -5.34
N ARG A 145 -5.74 -4.98 -5.07
CA ARG A 145 -7.17 -5.13 -5.27
C ARG A 145 -7.71 -6.03 -4.19
N GLU A 146 -8.71 -5.54 -3.44
CA GLU A 146 -9.40 -6.29 -2.39
C GLU A 146 -8.44 -6.81 -1.32
N GLY A 147 -7.45 -5.99 -0.96
CA GLY A 147 -6.41 -6.33 0.02
C GLY A 147 -5.32 -7.29 -0.49
N LYS A 148 -5.43 -7.77 -1.73
CA LYS A 148 -4.41 -8.61 -2.39
C LYS A 148 -3.47 -7.74 -3.22
N LEU A 149 -2.19 -8.11 -3.26
CA LEU A 149 -1.17 -7.37 -3.99
C LEU A 149 -0.87 -8.04 -5.34
N PHE A 150 -0.77 -7.23 -6.38
CA PHE A 150 -0.49 -7.67 -7.74
C PHE A 150 0.71 -6.92 -8.30
N VAL A 151 1.49 -7.62 -9.13
CA VAL A 151 2.64 -7.06 -9.84
C VAL A 151 2.58 -7.48 -11.31
N ARG A 152 2.99 -6.57 -12.20
CA ARG A 152 3.31 -6.83 -13.60
C ARG A 152 4.77 -6.49 -13.83
N TYR A 153 5.54 -7.47 -14.29
CA TYR A 153 6.93 -7.28 -14.67
C TYR A 153 7.05 -6.83 -16.13
N ARG A 154 8.07 -6.03 -16.43
CA ARG A 154 8.36 -5.62 -17.81
C ARG A 154 8.67 -6.86 -18.66
N GLY A 155 8.09 -6.92 -19.85
CA GLY A 155 8.26 -8.06 -20.76
C GLY A 155 7.42 -9.30 -20.40
N GLN A 156 6.53 -9.20 -19.41
CA GLN A 156 5.55 -10.25 -19.10
C GLN A 156 4.12 -9.75 -19.32
N ASP A 157 3.30 -10.56 -19.98
CA ASP A 157 1.91 -10.20 -20.26
C ASP A 157 0.95 -10.48 -19.10
N ARG A 158 1.35 -11.33 -18.15
CA ARG A 158 0.49 -11.76 -17.04
C ARG A 158 0.78 -10.96 -15.76
N ASN A 159 -0.29 -10.69 -15.03
CA ASN A 159 -0.21 -10.14 -13.68
C ASN A 159 0.01 -11.28 -12.69
N GLU A 160 0.95 -11.12 -11.77
CA GLU A 160 1.22 -12.09 -10.70
C GLU A 160 0.59 -11.62 -9.38
N LEU A 161 -0.07 -12.54 -8.67
CA LEU A 161 -0.46 -12.35 -7.27
C LEU A 161 0.78 -12.51 -6.39
N VAL A 162 1.09 -11.48 -5.60
CA VAL A 162 2.25 -11.50 -4.70
C VAL A 162 1.90 -12.36 -3.48
N SER A 163 2.47 -13.55 -3.44
CA SER A 163 2.27 -14.48 -2.33
C SER A 163 3.06 -14.07 -1.08
N PHE A 164 2.52 -14.39 0.10
CA PHE A 164 3.09 -14.02 1.40
C PHE A 164 4.50 -14.58 1.64
N ASP A 165 4.83 -15.74 1.09
CA ASP A 165 6.18 -16.31 1.17
C ASP A 165 7.24 -15.39 0.52
N LYS A 166 6.83 -14.59 -0.47
CA LYS A 166 7.70 -13.62 -1.15
C LYS A 166 7.82 -12.30 -0.40
N TYR A 167 7.02 -12.03 0.63
CA TYR A 167 7.06 -10.74 1.34
C TYR A 167 8.43 -10.46 1.93
N LYS A 168 9.06 -11.48 2.55
CA LYS A 168 10.40 -11.35 3.12
C LYS A 168 11.43 -10.91 2.07
N LEU A 169 11.33 -11.41 0.84
CA LEU A 169 12.23 -11.03 -0.26
C LEU A 169 12.09 -9.54 -0.59
N TRP A 170 10.87 -9.02 -0.63
CA TRP A 170 10.60 -7.61 -0.96
C TRP A 170 10.97 -6.65 0.18
N LEU A 171 10.68 -7.06 1.43
CA LEU A 171 11.03 -6.27 2.61
C LEU A 171 12.55 -6.18 2.80
N ALA A 172 13.28 -7.27 2.55
CA ALA A 172 14.74 -7.32 2.71
C ALA A 172 15.53 -6.54 1.65
N LYS A 173 14.93 -6.18 0.51
CA LYS A 173 15.62 -5.37 -0.51
C LYS A 173 15.98 -3.97 0.04
N PRO A 174 17.16 -3.43 -0.29
CA PRO A 174 17.54 -2.08 0.15
C PRO A 174 16.62 -1.04 -0.50
N TRP A 175 16.34 0.04 0.24
CA TRP A 175 15.65 1.19 -0.35
C TRP A 175 16.55 1.90 -1.37
N PRO A 176 16.00 2.40 -2.48
CA PRO A 176 16.75 3.20 -3.43
C PRO A 176 17.41 4.40 -2.73
N ILE A 177 18.70 4.62 -2.97
CA ILE A 177 19.40 5.80 -2.48
C ILE A 177 18.84 7.01 -3.23
N LYS A 178 18.33 8.01 -2.50
CA LYS A 178 17.89 9.27 -3.10
C LYS A 178 19.12 10.08 -3.53
N ASN A 179 19.44 10.09 -4.82
CA ASN A 179 20.40 11.04 -5.36
C ASN A 179 19.69 12.36 -5.64
N ASN A 180 20.20 13.45 -5.08
CA ASN A 180 19.72 14.81 -5.33
C ASN A 180 19.86 15.14 -6.83
N GLY A 181 18.78 15.01 -7.60
CA GLY A 181 18.68 15.57 -8.95
C GLY A 181 18.26 14.64 -10.09
N ALA A 182 18.27 13.31 -9.93
CA ALA A 182 17.72 12.41 -10.95
C ALA A 182 17.30 11.07 -10.35
N THR A 183 16.04 10.69 -10.54
CA THR A 183 15.50 9.35 -10.29
C THR A 183 16.11 8.33 -11.26
N ARG A 184 17.40 8.03 -11.09
CA ARG A 184 18.00 6.78 -11.57
C ARG A 184 18.52 6.04 -10.37
N THR A 185 17.76 5.03 -9.96
CA THR A 185 18.18 4.10 -8.92
C THR A 185 19.34 3.27 -9.45
N LYS A 186 20.58 3.57 -9.05
CA LYS A 186 21.68 2.62 -9.22
C LYS A 186 21.56 1.59 -8.09
N TYR A 187 21.17 0.36 -8.40
CA TYR A 187 21.45 -0.76 -7.51
C TYR A 187 22.95 -0.98 -7.49
N ALA A 188 23.54 -1.07 -6.31
CA ALA A 188 24.90 -1.56 -6.15
C ALA A 188 24.94 -2.98 -6.71
N ARG A 189 25.45 -3.16 -7.93
CA ARG A 189 25.85 -4.48 -8.40
C ARG A 189 26.90 -4.96 -7.40
N LYS A 190 26.56 -5.94 -6.56
CA LYS A 190 27.59 -6.84 -6.05
C LYS A 190 28.12 -7.57 -7.27
N VAL A 191 29.31 -7.15 -7.69
CA VAL A 191 30.12 -7.89 -8.64
C VAL A 191 30.36 -9.25 -8.01
N SER A 192 29.71 -10.28 -8.55
CA SER A 192 30.14 -11.66 -8.38
C SER A 192 31.26 -11.90 -9.39
N ASP A 193 32.48 -11.51 -9.02
CA ASP A 193 33.67 -12.05 -9.66
C ASP A 193 33.89 -13.45 -9.09
N SER A 194 33.21 -14.41 -9.69
CA SER A 194 33.60 -15.80 -9.67
C SER A 194 33.52 -16.33 -11.09
N ASN A 195 34.67 -16.81 -11.57
CA ASN A 195 34.92 -17.59 -12.78
C ASN A 195 35.30 -16.78 -14.03
N ASN A 196 36.61 -16.57 -14.19
CA ASN A 196 37.24 -17.18 -15.36
C ASN A 196 38.63 -17.72 -15.00
N SER A 197 38.69 -19.03 -14.79
CA SER A 197 39.91 -19.81 -14.92
C SER A 197 40.20 -20.02 -16.41
N ARG A 198 41.32 -19.48 -16.89
CA ARG A 198 42.21 -20.04 -17.90
C ARG A 198 43.43 -19.15 -18.06
#